data_AF-D8P7A3-F1
#
_entry.id   AF-D8P7A3-F1
#
_cell.length_a   1.000
_cell.length_b   1.000
_cell.length_c   1.000
_cell.angle_alpha   90.00
_cell.angle_beta   90.00
_cell.angle_gamma   90.00
#
_symmetry.space_group_name_H-M   'P 1'
#
loop_
_entity.id
_entity.type
_entity.pdbx_description
1 polymer ?
#
loop_
_entity_poly.entity_id
_entity_poly.type
_entity_poly.pdbx_seq_one_letter_code
_entity_poly.pdbx_strand_id
1 'polypeptide(L)'
;MVACLANPACDAALAEVGAEAMAAAEVAEAAAIEAAEAAEQACSTLSKQAVKGIRSYLKRIAEHKQKLSDFIENPTVRPGMEGLPQEAVEAQQAARINHLLTEIQTFGQNIVKLIKGN
;
A
#
# COMPACT_ATOMS: atom_id res chain seq x y z
N MET A 1 27.42 -7.40 -23.33
CA MET A 1 26.30 -6.61 -23.88
C MET A 1 25.33 -7.57 -24.55
N VAL A 2 24.23 -7.91 -23.89
CA VAL A 2 23.07 -8.54 -24.53
C VAL A 2 21.85 -7.81 -24.00
N ALA A 3 21.21 -7.05 -24.89
CA ALA A 3 19.93 -6.43 -24.67
C ALA A 3 18.84 -7.44 -25.07
N CYS A 4 18.00 -7.85 -24.13
CA CYS A 4 16.64 -8.31 -24.41
C CYS A 4 15.73 -7.15 -23.98
N LEU A 5 15.43 -6.22 -24.88
CA LEU A 5 14.21 -6.21 -25.69
C LEU A 5 12.94 -6.32 -24.82
N ALA A 6 12.43 -5.13 -24.48
CA ALA A 6 11.07 -4.90 -24.07
C ALA A 6 10.10 -5.60 -25.04
N ASN A 7 9.34 -6.55 -24.52
CA ASN A 7 8.25 -7.19 -25.25
C ASN A 7 6.98 -6.35 -25.02
N PRO A 8 6.44 -5.67 -26.04
CA PRO A 8 5.27 -4.80 -25.90
C PRO A 8 3.98 -5.56 -25.53
N ALA A 9 4.00 -6.90 -25.55
CA ALA A 9 2.90 -7.72 -25.03
C ALA A 9 2.79 -7.70 -23.50
N CYS A 10 3.89 -7.43 -22.76
CA CYS A 10 3.85 -7.29 -21.30
C CYS A 10 3.26 -5.96 -20.85
N ASP A 11 3.49 -4.87 -21.61
CA ASP A 11 2.94 -3.54 -21.31
C ASP A 11 1.41 -3.49 -21.49
N ALA A 12 0.87 -4.19 -22.49
CA ALA A 12 -0.57 -4.17 -22.78
C ALA A 12 -1.40 -4.93 -21.72
N ALA A 13 -0.85 -5.98 -21.11
CA ALA A 13 -1.53 -6.75 -20.07
C ALA A 13 -1.53 -6.03 -18.71
N LEU A 14 -0.49 -5.25 -18.39
CA LEU A 14 -0.41 -4.49 -17.14
C LEU A 14 -1.30 -3.24 -17.12
N ALA A 15 -1.64 -2.69 -18.29
CA ALA A 15 -2.50 -1.51 -18.40
C ALA A 15 -3.98 -1.79 -18.06
N GLU A 16 -4.50 -2.97 -18.40
CA GLU A 16 -5.92 -3.31 -18.23
C GLU A 16 -6.24 -3.72 -16.77
N VAL A 17 -5.32 -4.38 -16.06
CA VAL A 17 -5.47 -4.71 -14.61
C VAL A 17 -5.19 -3.51 -13.68
N GLY A 18 -4.49 -2.49 -14.17
CA GLY A 18 -4.16 -1.28 -13.40
C GLY A 18 -5.34 -0.32 -13.19
N ALA A 19 -6.29 -0.28 -14.14
CA ALA A 19 -7.43 0.64 -14.07
C ALA A 19 -8.44 0.24 -12.98
N GLU A 20 -8.71 -1.05 -12.80
CA GLU A 20 -9.64 -1.54 -11.78
C GLU A 20 -9.02 -1.53 -10.36
N ALA A 21 -7.68 -1.66 -10.26
CA ALA A 21 -6.96 -1.55 -8.99
C ALA A 21 -6.86 -0.09 -8.50
N MET A 22 -6.72 0.89 -9.39
CA MET A 22 -6.73 2.31 -9.01
C MET A 22 -8.09 2.78 -8.51
N ALA A 23 -9.20 2.28 -9.06
CA ALA A 23 -10.54 2.60 -8.57
C ALA A 23 -10.77 2.08 -7.12
N ALA A 24 -10.21 0.92 -6.77
CA ALA A 24 -10.24 0.43 -5.39
C ALA A 24 -9.28 1.18 -4.45
N ALA A 25 -8.14 1.66 -4.97
CA ALA A 25 -7.18 2.47 -4.21
C ALA A 25 -7.73 3.87 -3.89
N GLU A 26 -8.50 4.47 -4.79
CA GLU A 26 -9.11 5.80 -4.59
C GLU A 26 -10.21 5.75 -3.50
N VAL A 27 -10.99 4.66 -3.45
CA VAL A 27 -11.98 4.44 -2.36
C VAL A 27 -11.30 4.17 -1.01
N ALA A 28 -10.12 3.51 -1.02
CA ALA A 28 -9.30 3.33 0.19
C ALA A 28 -8.61 4.62 0.65
N GLU A 29 -8.30 5.53 -0.27
CA GLU A 29 -7.75 6.85 0.02
C GLU A 29 -8.82 7.81 0.55
N ALA A 30 -10.02 7.82 -0.03
CA ALA A 30 -11.16 8.60 0.48
C ALA A 30 -11.58 8.16 1.89
N ALA A 31 -11.58 6.85 2.18
CA ALA A 31 -11.84 6.33 3.52
C ALA A 31 -10.72 6.70 4.52
N ALA A 32 -9.47 6.85 4.06
CA ALA A 32 -8.35 7.27 4.90
C ALA A 32 -8.36 8.79 5.16
N ILE A 33 -8.84 9.60 4.21
CA ILE A 33 -8.98 11.06 4.36
C ILE A 33 -10.18 11.38 5.27
N GLU A 34 -11.34 10.74 5.09
CA GLU A 34 -12.48 10.85 6.01
C GLU A 34 -12.11 10.39 7.43
N ALA A 35 -11.31 9.32 7.57
CA ALA A 35 -10.80 8.89 8.88
C ALA A 35 -9.79 9.87 9.48
N ALA A 36 -9.03 10.60 8.65
CA ALA A 36 -8.10 11.65 9.10
C ALA A 36 -8.85 12.92 9.54
N GLU A 37 -9.86 13.36 8.78
CA GLU A 37 -10.72 14.49 9.15
C GLU A 37 -11.60 14.18 10.37
N ALA A 38 -12.10 12.95 10.51
CA ALA A 38 -12.78 12.49 11.72
C ALA A 38 -11.83 12.43 12.94
N ALA A 39 -10.56 12.07 12.74
CA ALA A 39 -9.55 12.11 13.80
C ALA A 39 -9.19 13.54 14.23
N GLU A 40 -9.26 14.50 13.30
CA GLU A 40 -9.03 15.92 13.60
C GLU A 40 -10.22 16.55 14.34
N GLN A 41 -11.47 16.23 13.95
CA GLN A 41 -12.67 16.66 14.69
C GLN A 41 -12.81 16.00 16.07
N ALA A 42 -12.34 14.76 16.26
CA ALA A 42 -12.34 14.06 17.56
C ALA A 42 -11.15 14.43 18.48
N CYS A 43 -10.21 15.26 18.01
CA CYS A 43 -8.99 15.57 18.75
C CYS A 43 -9.23 16.33 20.08
N SER A 44 -10.43 16.87 20.28
CA SER A 44 -10.86 17.49 21.56
C SER A 44 -11.30 16.49 22.64
N THR A 45 -11.64 15.25 22.27
CA THR A 45 -12.14 14.20 23.18
C THR A 45 -11.18 13.02 23.35
N LEU A 46 -10.16 12.90 22.51
CA LEU A 46 -9.18 11.80 22.55
C LEU A 46 -8.05 12.02 23.56
N SER A 47 -7.56 10.93 24.15
CA SER A 47 -6.40 10.99 25.05
C SER A 47 -5.11 11.35 24.29
N LYS A 48 -4.16 12.01 24.97
CA LYS A 48 -2.85 12.35 24.39
C LYS A 48 -2.11 11.13 23.83
N GLN A 49 -2.30 9.95 24.44
CA GLN A 49 -1.72 8.70 23.99
C GLN A 49 -2.40 8.20 22.69
N ALA A 50 -3.72 8.27 22.60
CA ALA A 50 -4.46 7.92 21.39
C ALA A 50 -4.05 8.80 20.21
N VAL A 51 -3.94 10.12 20.41
CA VAL A 51 -3.48 11.07 19.37
C VAL A 51 -2.06 10.71 18.88
N LYS A 52 -1.14 10.39 19.79
CA LYS A 52 0.21 9.95 19.43
C LYS A 52 0.20 8.65 18.63
N GLY A 53 -0.65 7.70 19.02
CA GLY A 53 -0.84 6.43 18.32
C GLY A 53 -1.36 6.63 16.90
N ILE A 54 -2.41 7.44 16.74
CA ILE A 54 -3.01 7.77 15.43
C ILE A 54 -1.96 8.40 14.51
N ARG A 55 -1.21 9.41 14.98
CA ARG A 55 -0.16 10.05 14.18
C ARG A 55 0.93 9.06 13.73
N SER A 56 1.30 8.12 14.61
CA SER A 56 2.27 7.07 14.28
C SER A 56 1.74 6.14 13.18
N TYR A 57 0.49 5.68 13.29
CA TYR A 57 -0.14 4.82 12.29
C TYR A 57 -0.32 5.54 10.96
N LEU A 58 -0.74 6.81 10.95
CA LEU A 58 -0.84 7.62 9.73
C LEU A 58 0.52 7.75 9.02
N LYS A 59 1.60 7.99 9.77
CA LYS A 59 2.96 8.02 9.20
C LYS A 59 3.32 6.69 8.55
N ARG A 60 3.03 5.57 9.23
CA ARG A 60 3.28 4.23 8.69
C ARG A 60 2.46 3.96 7.44
N ILE A 61 1.18 4.35 7.41
CA ILE A 61 0.32 4.21 6.22
C ILE A 61 0.93 4.98 5.05
N ALA A 62 1.34 6.22 5.24
CA ALA A 62 1.98 7.02 4.20
C ALA A 62 3.27 6.36 3.66
N GLU A 63 4.14 5.88 4.56
CA GLU A 63 5.36 5.15 4.17
C GLU A 63 5.07 3.88 3.37
N HIS A 64 4.02 3.12 3.71
CA HIS A 64 3.66 1.88 2.99
C HIS A 64 2.99 2.16 1.66
N LYS A 65 2.15 3.20 1.57
CA LYS A 65 1.60 3.68 0.31
C LYS A 65 2.71 4.13 -0.65
N GLN A 66 3.68 4.89 -0.17
CA GLN A 66 4.82 5.31 -0.97
C GLN A 66 5.62 4.10 -1.48
N LYS A 67 5.97 3.16 -0.59
CA LYS A 67 6.65 1.91 -0.99
C LYS A 67 5.88 1.11 -2.03
N LEU A 68 4.55 1.12 -1.96
CA LEU A 68 3.70 0.43 -2.91
C LEU A 68 3.71 1.14 -4.27
N SER A 69 3.63 2.48 -4.30
CA SER A 69 3.81 3.27 -5.53
C SER A 69 5.17 3.03 -6.16
N ASP A 70 6.25 3.18 -5.39
CA ASP A 70 7.62 2.97 -5.84
C ASP A 70 7.83 1.57 -6.42
N PHE A 71 7.16 0.56 -5.84
CA PHE A 71 7.26 -0.83 -6.27
C PHE A 71 6.41 -1.13 -7.51
N ILE A 72 5.26 -0.46 -7.69
CA ILE A 72 4.45 -0.58 -8.91
C ILE A 72 5.14 0.11 -10.08
N GLU A 73 5.70 1.31 -9.86
CA GLU A 73 6.44 2.05 -10.88
C GLU A 73 7.74 1.35 -11.29
N ASN A 74 8.39 0.67 -10.34
CA ASN A 74 9.61 -0.08 -10.59
C ASN A 74 9.60 -1.43 -9.85
N PRO A 75 8.97 -2.47 -10.45
CA PRO A 75 8.92 -3.80 -9.84
C PRO A 75 10.31 -4.42 -9.82
N THR A 76 10.87 -4.49 -8.62
CA THR A 76 12.22 -5.02 -8.40
C THR A 76 12.18 -6.50 -8.07
N VAL A 77 13.07 -7.26 -8.70
CA VAL A 77 13.37 -8.65 -8.31
C VAL A 77 14.30 -8.61 -7.11
N ARG A 78 14.02 -9.44 -6.09
CA ARG A 78 14.84 -9.49 -4.88
C ARG A 78 16.22 -10.07 -5.22
N PRO A 79 17.33 -9.52 -4.67
CA PRO A 79 18.65 -10.09 -4.88
C PRO A 79 18.71 -11.57 -4.53
N GLY A 80 19.26 -12.38 -5.43
CA GLY A 80 19.33 -13.85 -5.31
C GLY A 80 18.15 -14.61 -5.91
N MET A 81 17.18 -13.91 -6.52
CA MET A 81 16.04 -14.50 -7.25
C MET A 81 16.17 -14.38 -8.78
N GLU A 82 17.30 -13.89 -9.30
CA GLU A 82 17.46 -13.52 -10.71
C GLU A 82 17.41 -14.72 -11.67
N GLY A 83 17.68 -15.93 -11.18
CA GLY A 83 17.66 -17.17 -11.96
C GLY A 83 16.37 -17.99 -11.83
N LEU A 84 15.36 -17.47 -11.14
CA LEU A 84 14.11 -18.18 -10.91
C LEU A 84 13.13 -18.01 -12.07
N PRO A 85 12.18 -18.95 -12.22
CA PRO A 85 11.13 -18.80 -13.23
C PRO A 85 10.30 -17.54 -12.96
N GLN A 86 9.86 -16.92 -14.04
CA GLN A 86 9.06 -15.70 -14.05
C GLN A 86 7.86 -15.80 -13.07
N GLU A 87 7.15 -16.93 -13.08
CA GLU A 87 6.02 -17.20 -12.20
C GLU A 87 6.38 -17.09 -10.70
N ALA A 88 7.56 -17.57 -10.30
CA ALA A 88 8.01 -17.48 -8.91
C ALA A 88 8.36 -16.04 -8.50
N VAL A 89 8.89 -15.26 -9.45
CA VAL A 89 9.15 -13.83 -9.26
C VAL A 89 7.83 -13.08 -9.09
N GLU A 90 6.87 -13.30 -9.99
CA GLU A 90 5.55 -12.66 -9.95
C GLU A 90 4.78 -13.02 -8.68
N ALA A 91 4.79 -14.28 -8.27
CA ALA A 91 4.16 -14.71 -7.02
C ALA A 91 4.77 -14.00 -5.79
N GLN A 92 6.08 -13.78 -5.78
CA GLN A 92 6.75 -13.04 -4.70
C GLN A 92 6.40 -11.55 -4.74
N GLN A 93 6.34 -10.95 -5.92
CA GLN A 93 5.94 -9.55 -6.09
C GLN A 93 4.49 -9.34 -5.61
N ALA A 94 3.58 -10.23 -6.00
CA ALA A 94 2.20 -10.24 -5.53
C ALA A 94 2.09 -10.40 -4.01
N ALA A 95 2.87 -11.32 -3.43
CA ALA A 95 2.93 -11.50 -1.97
C ALA A 95 3.40 -10.22 -1.26
N ARG A 96 4.36 -9.49 -1.83
CA ARG A 96 4.85 -8.22 -1.28
C ARG A 96 3.79 -7.14 -1.33
N ILE A 97 3.07 -7.02 -2.45
CA ILE A 97 1.96 -6.07 -2.60
C ILE A 97 0.87 -6.38 -1.57
N ASN A 98 0.46 -7.65 -1.47
CA ASN A 98 -0.55 -8.11 -0.51
C ASN A 98 -0.14 -7.83 0.94
N HIS A 99 1.15 -8.02 1.28
CA HIS A 99 1.67 -7.69 2.59
C HIS A 99 1.52 -6.19 2.92
N LEU A 100 1.97 -5.31 2.01
CA LEU A 100 1.87 -3.86 2.20
C LEU A 100 0.41 -3.40 2.35
N LEU A 101 -0.50 -3.95 1.54
CA LEU A 101 -1.94 -3.66 1.63
C LEU A 101 -2.53 -4.11 2.97
N THR A 102 -2.18 -5.32 3.42
CA THR A 102 -2.64 -5.86 4.71
C THR A 102 -2.15 -5.00 5.88
N GLU A 103 -0.91 -4.52 5.83
CA GLU A 103 -0.35 -3.62 6.84
C GLU A 103 -1.09 -2.28 6.87
N ILE A 104 -1.34 -1.66 5.70
CA ILE A 104 -2.12 -0.42 5.60
C ILE A 104 -3.51 -0.60 6.22
N GLN A 105 -4.21 -1.69 5.87
CA GLN A 105 -5.53 -2.00 6.41
C GLN A 105 -5.48 -2.18 7.93
N THR A 106 -4.48 -2.90 8.44
CA THR A 106 -4.30 -3.14 9.87
C THR A 106 -4.05 -1.83 10.63
N PHE A 107 -3.23 -0.93 10.10
CA PHE A 107 -3.01 0.39 10.70
C PHE A 107 -4.30 1.22 10.70
N GLY A 108 -5.07 1.19 9.61
CA GLY A 108 -6.39 1.84 9.56
C GLY A 108 -7.35 1.32 10.63
N GLN A 109 -7.45 -0.01 10.79
CA GLN A 109 -8.27 -0.61 11.84
C GLN A 109 -7.81 -0.20 13.24
N ASN A 110 -6.51 -0.09 13.48
CA ASN A 110 -5.98 0.36 14.76
C ASN A 110 -6.28 1.83 15.04
N ILE A 111 -6.27 2.69 14.03
CA ILE A 111 -6.74 4.08 14.15
C ILE A 111 -8.20 4.11 14.58
N VAL A 112 -9.07 3.32 13.93
CA VAL A 112 -10.49 3.23 14.28
C VAL A 112 -10.70 2.77 15.73
N LYS A 113 -9.92 1.79 16.20
CA LYS A 113 -9.96 1.34 17.61
C LYS A 113 -9.60 2.47 18.58
N LEU A 114 -8.51 3.19 18.30
CA LEU A 114 -8.07 4.33 19.10
C LEU A 114 -9.10 5.46 19.14
N ILE A 115 -9.79 5.73 18.03
CA ILE A 115 -10.87 6.74 17.96
C ILE A 115 -12.07 6.30 18.80
N LYS A 116 -12.43 5.01 18.76
CA LYS A 116 -13.55 4.44 19.54
C LYS A 116 -13.22 4.22 21.02
N GLY A 117 -11.97 4.42 21.43
CA GLY A 117 -11.51 4.22 22.82
C GLY A 117 -11.29 2.76 23.22
N ASN A 118 -11.05 1.87 22.25
CA ASN A 118 -10.71 0.45 22.46
C ASN A 118 -9.24 0.15 22.17
#